data_AF-A0A151ZS36-F1
#
_entry.id   AF-A0A151ZS36-F1
#
_cell.length_a   1.000
_cell.length_b   1.000
_cell.length_c   1.000
_cell.angle_alpha   90.00
_cell.angle_beta   90.00
_cell.angle_gamma   90.00
#
_symmetry.space_group_name_H-M   'P 1'
#
loop_
_entity.id
_entity.type
_entity.pdbx_description
1 polymer ?
#
loop_
_entity_poly.entity_id
_entity_poly.type
_entity_poly.pdbx_seq_one_letter_code
_entity_poly.pdbx_strand_id
1 'polypeptide(L)'
;MKFYICLVFAITLAFVSGQSVSPLWPKYFTAQWNLQYTTSSNEPPYGNYPPAPYKVGRGLTFYDSTVESMLEVYLDFCVPIFMNGSDWTCNFLNVNGISYLISDDPNRPDYVPDCCVFGDPWYPPQPNFLETSGAVQNVTSVIDCEPVEYWTIYLQDSGNFGYGFFANGTTDGWSQPASFYFAAAPLGWTIQNFFDFQVNQPIESTWTIPDSCSTAVSCPSM
;
A
#
# COMPACT_ATOMS: atom_id res chain seq x y z
N MET A 1 -7.51 -11.98 34.41
CA MET A 1 -6.63 -11.13 33.58
C MET A 1 -5.37 -11.93 33.30
N LYS A 2 -5.23 -12.52 32.11
CA LYS A 2 -4.07 -13.37 31.75
C LYS A 2 -3.04 -12.49 31.05
N PHE A 3 -1.89 -12.28 31.68
CA PHE A 3 -0.72 -11.65 31.06
C PHE A 3 0.02 -12.72 30.26
N TYR A 4 0.16 -12.52 28.95
CA TYR A 4 1.09 -13.29 28.13
C TYR A 4 2.41 -12.52 28.09
N ILE A 5 3.43 -13.05 28.77
CA ILE A 5 4.80 -12.56 28.72
C ILE A 5 5.47 -13.25 27.53
N CYS A 6 5.81 -12.49 26.49
CA CYS A 6 6.62 -12.99 25.38
C CYS A 6 8.08 -13.11 25.85
N LEU A 7 8.49 -14.33 26.20
CA LEU A 7 9.89 -14.69 26.46
C LEU A 7 10.64 -14.82 25.13
N VAL A 8 11.58 -13.91 24.87
CA VAL A 8 12.48 -13.97 23.72
C VAL A 8 13.67 -14.86 24.07
N PHE A 9 13.72 -16.07 23.51
CA PHE A 9 14.93 -16.90 23.51
C PHE A 9 15.82 -16.48 22.34
N ALA A 10 16.94 -15.82 22.63
CA ALA A 10 17.96 -15.50 21.64
C ALA A 10 18.83 -16.75 21.37
N ILE A 11 18.52 -17.48 20.31
CA ILE A 11 19.42 -18.49 19.74
C ILE A 11 20.16 -17.81 18.59
N THR A 12 21.47 -17.57 18.77
CA THR A 12 22.35 -17.10 17.70
C THR A 12 22.66 -18.24 16.73
N LEU A 13 21.86 -18.35 15.67
CA LEU A 13 22.18 -19.14 14.47
C LEU A 13 23.05 -18.29 13.54
N ALA A 14 24.17 -18.86 13.10
CA ALA A 14 25.01 -18.25 12.07
C ALA A 14 24.23 -18.18 10.75
N PHE A 15 24.04 -16.96 10.22
CA PHE A 15 23.41 -16.75 8.93
C PHE A 15 24.37 -17.20 7.82
N VAL A 16 24.03 -18.31 7.18
CA VAL A 16 24.46 -18.54 5.79
C VAL A 16 23.70 -17.50 4.97
N SER A 17 24.41 -16.64 4.25
CA SER A 17 23.81 -15.69 3.31
C SER A 17 23.22 -16.46 2.13
N GLY A 18 22.06 -17.07 2.33
CA GLY A 18 21.18 -17.46 1.23
C GLY A 18 20.72 -16.17 0.56
N GLN A 19 20.89 -16.06 -0.75
CA GLN A 19 20.27 -15.00 -1.52
C GLN A 19 18.76 -15.09 -1.28
N SER A 20 18.20 -14.10 -0.57
CA SER A 20 16.76 -14.07 -0.33
C SER A 20 16.05 -13.99 -1.68
N VAL A 21 15.13 -14.91 -1.93
CA VAL A 21 14.33 -14.91 -3.15
C VAL A 21 13.23 -13.88 -2.95
N SER A 22 13.11 -12.92 -3.87
CA SER A 22 12.08 -11.89 -3.80
C SER A 22 10.68 -12.53 -3.72
N PRO A 23 9.82 -12.09 -2.79
CA PRO A 23 8.49 -12.64 -2.65
C PRO A 23 7.64 -12.31 -3.87
N LEU A 24 6.76 -13.23 -4.23
CA LEU A 24 5.72 -13.00 -5.23
C LEU A 24 4.43 -12.58 -4.55
N TRP A 25 3.68 -11.66 -5.15
CA TRP A 25 2.28 -11.45 -4.78
C TRP A 25 1.40 -12.60 -5.31
N PRO A 26 0.28 -12.91 -4.65
CA PRO A 26 -0.74 -13.74 -5.29
C PRO A 26 -1.27 -13.03 -6.53
N LYS A 27 -1.85 -13.77 -7.47
CA LYS A 27 -2.40 -13.20 -8.72
C LYS A 27 -3.57 -12.24 -8.48
N TYR A 28 -4.33 -12.49 -7.44
CA TYR A 28 -5.43 -11.66 -7.01
C TYR A 28 -5.54 -11.73 -5.48
N PHE A 29 -6.01 -10.65 -4.88
CA PHE A 29 -6.36 -10.64 -3.46
C PHE A 29 -7.30 -9.48 -3.14
N THR A 30 -7.91 -9.58 -1.97
CA THR A 30 -8.53 -8.46 -1.28
C THR A 30 -7.90 -8.31 0.10
N ALA A 31 -7.77 -7.06 0.55
CA ALA A 31 -7.24 -6.76 1.87
C ALA A 31 -7.89 -5.50 2.42
N GLN A 32 -8.07 -5.43 3.74
CA GLN A 32 -8.28 -4.16 4.44
C GLN A 32 -6.94 -3.64 4.95
N TRP A 33 -6.87 -2.34 5.23
CA TRP A 33 -5.69 -1.75 5.83
C TRP A 33 -6.00 -0.58 6.74
N ASN A 34 -5.09 -0.35 7.69
CA ASN A 34 -4.99 0.90 8.43
C ASN A 34 -3.88 1.74 7.79
N LEU A 35 -4.22 2.95 7.35
CA LEU A 35 -3.32 3.95 6.80
C LEU A 35 -2.86 4.88 7.90
N GLN A 36 -1.59 4.84 8.23
CA GLN A 36 -0.98 5.68 9.24
C GLN A 36 -0.14 6.75 8.56
N TYR A 37 -0.43 8.02 8.83
CA TYR A 37 0.33 9.16 8.33
C TYR A 37 0.93 9.95 9.48
N THR A 38 2.20 10.33 9.36
CA THR A 38 2.91 11.21 10.29
C THR A 38 3.71 12.26 9.53
N THR A 39 3.85 13.44 10.12
CA THR A 39 4.78 14.48 9.62
C THR A 39 6.22 14.24 10.09
N SER A 40 6.49 13.16 10.82
CA SER A 40 7.84 12.81 11.26
C SER A 40 8.74 12.49 10.08
N SER A 41 10.02 12.89 10.15
CA SER A 41 11.04 12.48 9.19
C SER A 41 11.51 11.02 9.39
N ASN A 42 11.08 10.35 10.46
CA ASN A 42 11.47 8.97 10.74
C ASN A 42 10.80 8.04 9.74
N GLU A 43 11.60 7.38 8.90
CA GLU A 43 11.12 6.42 7.91
C GLU A 43 10.50 5.17 8.58
N PRO A 44 9.39 4.64 8.06
CA PRO A 44 8.82 3.36 8.49
C PRO A 44 9.78 2.18 8.19
N PRO A 45 9.52 0.98 8.73
CA PRO A 45 8.33 0.57 9.48
C PRO A 45 8.35 1.04 10.94
N TYR A 46 7.15 1.24 11.48
CA TYR A 46 6.94 1.52 12.89
C TYR A 46 6.50 0.26 13.63
N GLY A 47 6.72 0.19 14.94
CA GLY A 47 6.29 -0.96 15.75
C GLY A 47 4.76 -1.08 15.80
N ASN A 48 4.10 -0.21 16.58
CA ASN A 48 2.63 -0.20 16.69
C ASN A 48 2.00 1.05 16.06
N TYR A 49 2.65 2.21 16.24
CA TYR A 49 2.17 3.51 15.78
C TYR A 49 3.36 4.36 15.31
N PRO A 50 3.14 5.26 14.34
CA PRO A 50 4.14 6.23 13.93
C PRO A 50 4.41 7.26 15.04
N PRO A 51 5.51 8.01 14.95
CA PRO A 51 5.74 9.15 15.83
C PRO A 51 4.61 10.19 15.73
N ALA A 52 4.21 10.76 16.87
CA ALA A 52 3.23 11.84 16.90
C ALA A 52 3.82 13.17 16.36
N PRO A 53 2.98 14.06 15.78
CA PRO A 53 1.56 13.86 15.51
C PRO A 53 1.33 12.89 14.35
N TYR A 54 0.28 12.09 14.45
CA TYR A 54 -0.13 11.17 13.39
C TYR A 54 -1.65 11.07 13.26
N LYS A 55 -2.12 10.65 12.10
CA LYS A 55 -3.51 10.26 11.83
C LYS A 55 -3.57 8.82 11.35
N VAL A 56 -4.71 8.18 11.62
CA VAL A 56 -5.01 6.83 11.17
C VAL A 56 -6.31 6.86 10.39
N GLY A 57 -6.30 6.27 9.20
CA GLY A 57 -7.46 6.07 8.36
C GLY A 57 -7.58 4.60 7.98
N ARG A 58 -8.68 4.25 7.34
CA ARG A 58 -8.99 2.90 6.89
C ARG A 58 -9.12 2.87 5.38
N GLY A 59 -8.96 1.67 4.85
CA GLY A 59 -9.27 1.43 3.46
C GLY A 59 -9.19 -0.02 3.06
N LEU A 60 -9.37 -0.22 1.76
CA LEU A 60 -9.47 -1.52 1.14
C LEU A 60 -8.64 -1.54 -0.14
N THR A 61 -8.10 -2.71 -0.46
CA THR A 61 -7.46 -3.00 -1.73
C THR A 61 -8.16 -4.18 -2.36
N PHE A 62 -8.52 -4.03 -3.63
CA PHE A 62 -8.88 -5.12 -4.53
C PHE A 62 -7.83 -5.16 -5.62
N TYR A 63 -7.24 -6.33 -5.85
CA TYR A 63 -6.15 -6.49 -6.81
C TYR A 63 -6.38 -7.74 -7.65
N ASP A 64 -6.18 -7.61 -8.96
CA ASP A 64 -6.17 -8.74 -9.88
C ASP A 64 -5.23 -8.47 -11.07
N SER A 65 -4.08 -9.16 -11.07
CA SER A 65 -3.08 -9.04 -12.13
C SER A 65 -3.50 -9.72 -13.43
N THR A 66 -4.50 -10.61 -13.41
CA THR A 66 -4.94 -11.34 -14.60
C THR A 66 -5.77 -10.48 -15.54
N VAL A 67 -6.36 -9.41 -14.99
CA VAL A 67 -7.07 -8.35 -15.73
C VAL A 67 -6.39 -6.98 -15.55
N GLU A 68 -5.15 -6.98 -15.04
CA GLU A 68 -4.32 -5.79 -14.83
C GLU A 68 -5.06 -4.64 -14.14
N SER A 69 -5.85 -4.97 -13.10
CA SER A 69 -6.72 -4.00 -12.42
C SER A 69 -6.49 -3.98 -10.92
N MET A 70 -6.65 -2.79 -10.33
CA MET A 70 -6.55 -2.58 -8.89
C MET A 70 -7.43 -1.42 -8.47
N LEU A 71 -8.13 -1.60 -7.35
CA LEU A 71 -8.92 -0.56 -6.72
C LEU A 71 -8.41 -0.38 -5.29
N GLU A 72 -7.98 0.84 -4.98
CA GLU A 72 -7.73 1.27 -3.60
C GLU A 72 -8.84 2.22 -3.16
N VAL A 73 -9.44 1.94 -2.00
CA VAL A 73 -10.55 2.72 -1.42
C VAL A 73 -10.08 3.37 -0.13
N TYR A 74 -10.05 4.69 -0.07
CA TYR A 74 -9.62 5.47 1.09
C TYR A 74 -10.84 6.02 1.84
N LEU A 75 -11.20 5.40 2.97
CA LEU A 75 -12.50 5.59 3.62
C LEU A 75 -12.58 6.78 4.59
N ASP A 76 -11.44 7.28 5.07
CA ASP A 76 -11.42 8.35 6.08
C ASP A 76 -10.70 9.62 5.59
N PHE A 77 -9.63 9.46 4.81
CA PHE A 77 -8.92 10.53 4.12
C PHE A 77 -8.09 9.92 2.98
N CYS A 78 -7.91 10.66 1.89
CA CYS A 78 -7.24 10.21 0.68
C CYS A 78 -5.74 10.02 0.92
N VAL A 79 -5.09 9.30 0.01
CA VAL A 79 -3.65 9.04 0.09
C VAL A 79 -2.85 10.35 0.30
N PRO A 80 -1.97 10.45 1.33
CA PRO A 80 -1.19 11.66 1.65
C PRO A 80 -0.04 11.98 0.68
N ILE A 81 -0.32 12.02 -0.62
CA ILE A 81 0.68 12.36 -1.67
C ILE A 81 0.44 13.75 -2.28
N PHE A 82 -0.59 14.46 -1.84
CA PHE A 82 -0.96 15.77 -2.38
C PHE A 82 -0.39 16.90 -1.53
N MET A 83 0.20 17.88 -2.19
CA MET A 83 0.81 19.05 -1.55
C MET A 83 -0.22 19.89 -0.80
N ASN A 84 -1.45 19.93 -1.30
CA ASN A 84 -2.55 20.69 -0.72
C ASN A 84 -3.37 19.90 0.32
N GLY A 85 -2.89 18.71 0.72
CA GLY A 85 -3.52 17.88 1.73
C GLY A 85 -4.57 16.92 1.18
N SER A 86 -4.92 15.94 2.01
CA SER A 86 -5.71 14.77 1.60
C SER A 86 -6.87 14.48 2.56
N ASP A 87 -7.35 15.46 3.34
CA ASP A 87 -8.40 15.28 4.36
C ASP A 87 -9.83 15.21 3.76
N TRP A 88 -10.01 14.31 2.79
CA TRP A 88 -11.23 14.01 2.03
C TRP A 88 -11.14 12.57 1.49
N THR A 89 -12.23 11.84 1.26
CA THR A 89 -12.17 10.44 0.80
C THR A 89 -11.94 10.30 -0.69
N CYS A 90 -11.25 9.24 -1.12
CA CYS A 90 -10.97 9.01 -2.54
C CYS A 90 -10.79 7.54 -2.87
N ASN A 91 -10.87 7.21 -4.16
CA ASN A 91 -10.52 5.91 -4.69
C ASN A 91 -9.50 6.07 -5.82
N PHE A 92 -8.57 5.12 -5.93
CA PHE A 92 -7.75 4.94 -7.11
C PHE A 92 -8.22 3.69 -7.84
N LEU A 93 -8.76 3.86 -9.05
CA LEU A 93 -9.16 2.75 -9.91
C LEU A 93 -8.18 2.65 -11.07
N ASN A 94 -7.37 1.59 -11.07
CA ASN A 94 -6.50 1.22 -12.18
C ASN A 94 -7.23 0.17 -13.01
N VAL A 95 -7.59 0.51 -14.25
CA VAL A 95 -8.28 -0.39 -15.17
C VAL A 95 -7.96 0.00 -16.61
N ASN A 96 -7.79 -0.99 -17.50
CA ASN A 96 -7.44 -0.76 -18.90
C ASN A 96 -6.19 0.11 -19.12
N GLY A 97 -5.21 0.03 -18.22
CA GLY A 97 -3.97 0.81 -18.29
C GLY A 97 -4.10 2.28 -17.91
N ILE A 98 -5.23 2.69 -17.31
CA ILE A 98 -5.46 4.05 -16.82
C ILE A 98 -5.71 4.02 -15.32
N SER A 99 -5.10 4.94 -14.59
CA SER A 99 -5.40 5.22 -13.18
C SER A 99 -6.34 6.41 -13.07
N TYR A 100 -7.51 6.19 -12.48
CA TYR A 100 -8.48 7.24 -12.17
C TYR A 100 -8.41 7.58 -10.68
N LEU A 101 -8.32 8.87 -10.36
CA LEU A 101 -8.64 9.38 -9.03
C LEU A 101 -10.13 9.72 -9.02
N ILE A 102 -10.87 9.14 -8.09
CA ILE A 102 -12.33 9.28 -7.97
C ILE A 102 -12.65 9.78 -6.56
N SER A 103 -13.52 10.78 -6.45
CA SER A 103 -14.03 11.25 -5.16
C SER A 103 -15.44 11.78 -5.27
N ASP A 104 -16.35 11.22 -4.48
CA ASP A 104 -17.71 11.72 -4.26
C ASP A 104 -17.83 12.51 -2.95
N ASP A 105 -16.70 12.78 -2.27
CA ASP A 105 -16.69 13.50 -1.01
C ASP A 105 -17.10 14.97 -1.22
N PRO A 106 -18.18 15.46 -0.59
CA PRO A 106 -18.59 16.85 -0.68
C PRO A 106 -17.55 17.82 -0.09
N ASN A 107 -16.61 17.35 0.72
CA ASN A 107 -15.53 18.13 1.32
C ASN A 107 -14.22 18.10 0.51
N ARG A 108 -14.16 17.36 -0.61
CA ARG A 108 -12.99 17.43 -1.50
C ARG A 108 -12.78 18.88 -1.96
N PRO A 109 -11.53 19.33 -2.18
CA PRO A 109 -11.28 20.68 -2.65
C PRO A 109 -11.95 20.95 -4.01
N ASP A 110 -12.45 22.17 -4.24
CA ASP A 110 -13.19 22.54 -5.46
C ASP A 110 -12.42 22.31 -6.77
N TYR A 111 -11.09 22.31 -6.71
CA TYR A 111 -10.25 22.03 -7.88
C TYR A 111 -10.15 20.53 -8.19
N VAL A 112 -10.45 19.64 -7.24
CA VAL A 112 -10.45 18.19 -7.44
C VAL A 112 -11.81 17.79 -8.04
N PRO A 113 -11.85 17.38 -9.32
CA PRO A 113 -13.10 16.93 -9.92
C PRO A 113 -13.55 15.59 -9.33
N ASP A 114 -14.81 15.22 -9.54
CA ASP A 114 -15.36 13.93 -9.08
C ASP A 114 -14.59 12.73 -9.65
N CYS A 115 -14.03 12.90 -10.85
CA CYS A 115 -13.10 11.96 -11.44
C CYS A 115 -12.09 12.67 -12.35
N CYS A 116 -10.84 12.23 -12.31
CA CYS A 116 -9.78 12.62 -13.24
C CYS A 116 -8.79 11.48 -13.48
N VAL A 117 -8.06 11.56 -14.59
CA VAL A 117 -6.97 10.63 -14.93
C VAL A 117 -5.73 11.01 -14.13
N PHE A 118 -5.35 10.17 -13.18
CA PHE A 118 -4.15 10.33 -12.36
C PHE A 118 -2.89 9.87 -13.10
N GLY A 119 -2.99 8.81 -13.91
CA GLY A 119 -1.87 8.29 -14.68
C GLY A 119 -2.32 7.52 -15.92
N ASP A 120 -1.62 7.72 -17.03
CA ASP A 120 -1.79 7.01 -18.30
C ASP A 120 -0.46 7.02 -19.08
N PRO A 121 0.21 5.86 -19.30
CA PRO A 121 -0.21 4.54 -18.85
C PRO A 121 0.04 4.32 -17.35
N TRP A 122 -0.83 3.55 -16.70
CA TRP A 122 -0.67 3.10 -15.32
C TRP A 122 -1.24 1.70 -15.11
N TYR A 123 -0.43 0.80 -14.56
CA TYR A 123 -0.80 -0.60 -14.30
C TYR A 123 -0.49 -0.96 -12.85
N PRO A 124 -1.29 -1.84 -12.23
CA PRO A 124 -0.93 -2.37 -10.93
C PRO A 124 0.38 -3.19 -11.02
N PRO A 125 1.14 -3.30 -9.91
CA PRO A 125 2.34 -4.11 -9.89
C PRO A 125 2.06 -5.56 -10.31
N GLN A 126 2.88 -6.13 -11.19
CA GLN A 126 2.79 -7.55 -11.52
C GLN A 126 3.24 -8.42 -10.33
N PRO A 127 2.81 -9.68 -10.21
CA PRO A 127 3.17 -10.53 -9.08
C PRO A 127 4.67 -10.62 -8.74
N ASN A 128 5.54 -10.49 -9.73
CA ASN A 128 6.99 -10.55 -9.59
C ASN A 128 7.68 -9.16 -9.58
N PHE A 129 6.94 -8.07 -9.34
CA PHE A 129 7.47 -6.71 -9.50
C PHE A 129 8.73 -6.43 -8.67
N LEU A 130 8.90 -7.06 -7.51
CA LEU A 130 10.09 -6.90 -6.65
C LEU A 130 11.37 -7.42 -7.32
N GLU A 131 11.26 -8.51 -8.08
CA GLU A 131 12.38 -9.03 -8.87
C GLU A 131 12.74 -8.05 -9.99
N THR A 132 11.74 -7.51 -10.69
CA THR A 132 11.96 -6.67 -11.88
C THR A 132 12.32 -5.22 -11.55
N SER A 133 12.03 -4.74 -10.34
CA SER A 133 12.26 -3.37 -9.91
C SER A 133 13.63 -3.13 -9.26
N GLY A 134 14.39 -4.20 -9.01
CA GLY A 134 15.65 -4.10 -8.26
C GLY A 134 15.44 -3.86 -6.76
N ALA A 135 14.31 -4.30 -6.20
CA ALA A 135 14.04 -4.19 -4.78
C ALA A 135 15.10 -4.91 -3.94
N VAL A 136 15.45 -4.34 -2.80
CA VAL A 136 16.44 -4.92 -1.87
C VAL A 136 15.79 -5.21 -0.54
N GLN A 137 15.93 -6.45 -0.05
CA GLN A 137 15.57 -6.78 1.33
C GLN A 137 16.63 -6.21 2.28
N ASN A 138 16.24 -5.24 3.09
CA ASN A 138 17.17 -4.50 3.96
C ASN A 138 16.59 -4.12 5.32
N VAL A 139 15.30 -4.37 5.55
CA VAL A 139 14.59 -3.94 6.76
C VAL A 139 13.71 -5.07 7.27
N THR A 140 13.63 -5.21 8.60
CA THR A 140 12.74 -6.15 9.27
C THR A 140 11.98 -5.42 10.39
N SER A 141 10.76 -5.87 10.68
CA SER A 141 9.93 -5.34 11.77
C SER A 141 9.01 -6.42 12.32
N VAL A 142 8.11 -6.02 13.20
CA VAL A 142 7.04 -6.84 13.75
C VAL A 142 5.72 -6.07 13.62
N ILE A 143 4.70 -6.71 13.04
CA ILE A 143 3.32 -6.21 13.00
C ILE A 143 2.45 -7.27 13.68
N ASP A 144 1.64 -6.87 14.67
CA ASP A 144 0.74 -7.78 15.41
C ASP A 144 1.43 -9.06 15.93
N CYS A 145 2.66 -8.89 16.45
CA CYS A 145 3.52 -9.97 16.95
C CYS A 145 4.03 -10.95 15.89
N GLU A 146 3.85 -10.67 14.60
CA GLU A 146 4.39 -11.46 13.50
C GLU A 146 5.59 -10.74 12.83
N PRO A 147 6.68 -11.46 12.54
CA PRO A 147 7.84 -10.89 11.87
C PRO A 147 7.52 -10.52 10.42
N VAL A 148 7.96 -9.33 10.01
CA VAL A 148 7.78 -8.79 8.65
C VAL A 148 9.13 -8.45 8.04
N GLU A 149 9.36 -8.88 6.82
CA GLU A 149 10.53 -8.54 6.01
C GLU A 149 10.15 -7.54 4.92
N TYR A 150 10.88 -6.43 4.84
CA TYR A 150 10.62 -5.37 3.87
C TYR A 150 11.61 -5.40 2.72
N TRP A 151 11.05 -5.26 1.52
CA TRP A 151 11.76 -5.07 0.28
C TRP A 151 11.59 -3.63 -0.17
N THR A 152 12.71 -2.90 -0.31
CA THR A 152 12.70 -1.46 -0.57
C THR A 152 13.10 -1.18 -2.01
N ILE A 153 12.30 -0.37 -2.71
CA ILE A 153 12.58 0.20 -4.03
C ILE A 153 12.86 1.69 -3.83
N TYR A 154 13.90 2.21 -4.49
CA TYR A 154 14.18 3.65 -4.52
C TYR A 154 13.84 4.23 -5.89
N LEU A 155 12.99 5.25 -5.91
CA LEU A 155 12.70 6.06 -7.09
C LEU A 155 13.28 7.46 -6.89
N GLN A 156 14.04 7.95 -7.88
CA GLN A 156 14.81 9.20 -7.76
C GLN A 156 13.97 10.40 -7.30
N ASP A 157 12.74 10.54 -7.81
CA ASP A 157 11.88 11.69 -7.54
C ASP A 157 10.81 11.43 -6.47
N SER A 158 10.70 10.19 -5.98
CA SER A 158 9.63 9.78 -5.05
C SER A 158 10.15 9.11 -3.77
N GLY A 159 11.45 8.86 -3.68
CA GLY A 159 12.10 8.27 -2.51
C GLY A 159 11.88 6.76 -2.40
N ASN A 160 11.89 6.27 -1.16
CA ASN A 160 11.76 4.85 -0.86
C ASN A 160 10.30 4.41 -0.84
N PHE A 161 10.08 3.22 -1.39
CA PHE A 161 8.84 2.44 -1.29
C PHE A 161 9.18 1.10 -0.65
N GLY A 162 8.61 0.83 0.52
CA GLY A 162 8.85 -0.43 1.23
C GLY A 162 7.64 -1.35 1.18
N TYR A 163 7.88 -2.58 0.72
CA TYR A 163 6.87 -3.63 0.62
C TYR A 163 7.18 -4.71 1.66
N GLY A 164 6.35 -4.77 2.70
CA GLY A 164 6.49 -5.69 3.82
C GLY A 164 5.72 -7.00 3.59
N PHE A 165 6.35 -8.12 3.90
CA PHE A 165 5.76 -9.46 3.82
C PHE A 165 5.93 -10.20 5.13
N PHE A 166 4.93 -10.96 5.56
CA PHE A 166 5.10 -11.83 6.72
C PHE A 166 6.18 -12.88 6.43
N ALA A 167 7.20 -12.97 7.29
CA ALA A 167 8.36 -13.85 7.06
C ALA A 167 7.97 -15.33 6.96
N ASN A 168 6.89 -15.72 7.63
CA ASN A 168 6.32 -17.07 7.58
C ASN A 168 5.03 -17.15 6.74
N GLY A 169 4.68 -16.09 6.00
CA GLY A 169 3.44 -15.96 5.25
C GLY A 169 3.51 -16.52 3.82
N THR A 170 4.50 -17.33 3.50
CA THR A 170 4.65 -17.92 2.16
C THR A 170 3.78 -19.15 2.02
N THR A 171 2.83 -19.10 1.08
CA THR A 171 1.87 -20.17 0.78
C THR A 171 1.73 -20.27 -0.74
N ASP A 172 1.67 -21.48 -1.30
CA ASP A 172 1.38 -21.71 -2.73
C ASP A 172 2.22 -20.87 -3.72
N GLY A 173 3.49 -20.61 -3.37
CA GLY A 173 4.43 -19.88 -4.24
C GLY A 173 4.32 -18.35 -4.20
N TRP A 174 3.47 -17.79 -3.34
CA TRP A 174 3.40 -16.34 -3.07
C TRP A 174 3.60 -16.07 -1.58
N SER A 175 3.90 -14.83 -1.22
CA SER A 175 4.05 -14.39 0.18
C SER A 175 2.99 -13.35 0.51
N GLN A 176 2.36 -13.48 1.67
CA GLN A 176 1.33 -12.56 2.13
C GLN A 176 1.88 -11.15 2.35
N PRO A 177 1.37 -10.14 1.63
CA PRO A 177 1.65 -8.74 1.93
C PRO A 177 1.17 -8.41 3.35
N ALA A 178 2.05 -7.79 4.12
CA ALA A 178 1.79 -7.36 5.48
C ALA A 178 1.68 -5.83 5.59
N SER A 179 2.49 -5.12 4.79
CA SER A 179 2.54 -3.66 4.87
C SER A 179 3.08 -3.02 3.59
N PHE A 180 2.78 -1.74 3.39
CA PHE A 180 3.35 -0.91 2.34
C PHE A 180 3.61 0.50 2.87
N TYR A 181 4.80 1.06 2.63
CA TYR A 181 5.10 2.45 3.01
C TYR A 181 5.73 3.26 1.89
N PHE A 182 5.53 4.58 1.96
CA PHE A 182 6.05 5.56 1.02
C PHE A 182 6.12 6.97 1.65
N ALA A 183 6.90 7.85 1.03
CA ALA A 183 7.01 9.24 1.47
C ALA A 183 5.70 10.01 1.24
N ALA A 184 5.30 10.82 2.21
CA ALA A 184 4.12 11.66 2.10
C ALA A 184 4.47 13.07 1.63
N ALA A 185 3.50 13.76 1.03
CA ALA A 185 3.63 15.16 0.63
C ALA A 185 2.87 16.09 1.60
N PRO A 186 3.39 17.30 1.88
CA PRO A 186 4.72 17.79 1.51
C PRO A 186 5.85 17.21 2.38
N LEU A 187 5.50 16.59 3.52
CA LEU A 187 6.48 15.95 4.39
C LEU A 187 5.91 14.73 5.10
N GLY A 188 6.85 13.88 5.52
CA GLY A 188 6.61 12.77 6.41
C GLY A 188 6.46 11.45 5.67
N TRP A 189 5.74 10.52 6.29
CA TRP A 189 5.64 9.16 5.81
C TRP A 189 4.24 8.60 5.99
N THR A 190 3.89 7.72 5.07
CA THR A 190 2.66 6.95 5.10
C THR A 190 3.00 5.47 5.14
N ILE A 191 2.30 4.72 5.98
CA ILE A 191 2.37 3.25 6.02
C ILE A 191 0.95 2.66 6.09
N GLN A 192 0.69 1.69 5.23
CA GLN A 192 -0.50 0.85 5.22
C GLN A 192 -0.13 -0.47 5.88
N ASN A 193 -0.88 -0.88 6.90
CA ASN A 193 -0.75 -2.22 7.49
C ASN A 193 -1.98 -3.03 7.13
N PHE A 194 -1.77 -4.13 6.40
CA PHE A 194 -2.84 -4.96 5.86
C PHE A 194 -3.37 -5.95 6.91
N PHE A 195 -4.68 -6.17 6.89
CA PHE A 195 -5.37 -7.17 7.68
C PHE A 195 -6.57 -7.72 6.89
N ASP A 196 -7.20 -8.78 7.40
CA ASP A 196 -8.29 -9.50 6.70
C ASP A 196 -7.92 -9.87 5.25
N PHE A 197 -6.67 -10.28 5.04
CA PHE A 197 -6.16 -10.66 3.72
C PHE A 197 -6.85 -11.92 3.20
N GLN A 198 -7.40 -11.87 1.99
CA GLN A 198 -8.07 -12.99 1.33
C GLN A 198 -7.54 -13.15 -0.09
N VAL A 199 -7.20 -14.39 -0.45
CA VAL A 199 -6.84 -14.75 -1.84
C VAL A 199 -8.10 -15.16 -2.59
N ASN A 200 -8.95 -14.19 -2.86
CA ASN A 200 -10.16 -14.33 -3.64
C ASN A 200 -10.10 -13.36 -4.83
N GLN A 201 -10.59 -13.82 -5.98
CA GLN A 201 -10.67 -12.98 -7.15
C GLN A 201 -11.81 -11.95 -6.96
N PRO A 202 -11.54 -10.64 -7.11
CA PRO A 202 -12.59 -9.64 -7.06
C PRO A 202 -13.65 -9.88 -8.15
N ILE A 203 -14.91 -9.56 -7.85
CA ILE A 203 -16.00 -9.65 -8.83
C ILE A 203 -15.82 -8.60 -9.94
N GLU A 204 -16.31 -8.89 -11.15
CA GLU A 204 -16.13 -8.02 -12.33
C GLU A 204 -16.62 -6.59 -12.11
N SER A 205 -17.72 -6.40 -11.37
CA SER A 205 -18.26 -5.07 -11.09
C SER A 205 -17.32 -4.16 -10.29
N THR A 206 -16.31 -4.73 -9.60
CA THR A 206 -15.25 -3.96 -8.90
C THR A 206 -14.52 -3.01 -9.85
N TRP A 207 -14.42 -3.37 -11.13
CA TRP A 207 -13.65 -2.64 -12.14
C TRP A 207 -14.50 -1.65 -12.94
N THR A 208 -15.75 -1.41 -12.53
CA THR A 208 -16.67 -0.53 -13.27
C THR A 208 -16.20 0.91 -13.16
N ILE A 209 -15.88 1.52 -14.29
CA ILE A 209 -15.58 2.95 -14.38
C ILE A 209 -16.87 3.74 -14.13
N PRO A 210 -16.93 4.61 -13.11
CA PRO A 210 -18.12 5.41 -12.84
C PRO A 210 -18.44 6.39 -13.97
N ASP A 211 -19.71 6.77 -14.11
CA ASP A 211 -20.16 7.74 -15.12
C ASP A 211 -19.43 9.10 -15.01
N SER A 212 -19.05 9.50 -13.79
CA SER A 212 -18.25 10.71 -13.55
C SER A 212 -16.90 10.71 -14.27
N CYS A 213 -16.38 9.53 -14.61
CA CYS A 213 -15.12 9.37 -15.33
C CYS A 213 -15.26 9.32 -16.86
N SER A 214 -16.48 9.30 -17.41
CA SER A 214 -16.72 9.18 -18.85
C SER A 214 -16.08 10.30 -19.70
N THR A 215 -15.88 11.47 -19.08
CA THR A 215 -15.19 12.63 -19.67
C THR A 215 -13.99 13.07 -18.84
N ALA A 216 -13.37 12.13 -18.10
CA ALA A 216 -12.24 12.44 -17.25
C ALA A 216 -11.09 13.06 -18.05
N VAL A 217 -10.55 14.15 -17.52
CA VAL A 217 -9.30 14.77 -17.99
C VAL A 217 -8.19 14.48 -17.00
N SER A 218 -6.93 14.78 -17.35
CA SER A 218 -5.82 14.66 -16.40
C SER A 218 -6.12 15.41 -15.11
N CYS A 219 -5.75 14.81 -13.98
CA CYS A 219 -5.90 15.46 -12.70
C CYS A 219 -5.12 16.78 -12.66
N PRO A 220 -5.65 17.82 -11.98
CA PRO A 220 -4.92 19.05 -11.77
C PRO A 220 -3.64 18.78 -10.96
N SER A 221 -2.74 19.75 -10.89
CA SER A 221 -1.61 19.69 -9.95
C SER A 221 -2.15 19.78 -8.51
N MET A 222 -1.84 18.79 -7.67
CA MET A 222 -2.40 18.62 -6.32
C MET A 222 -1.33 18.52 -5.23
#